data_AF-A0A2S2NKY0-F1
#
_entry.id   AF-A0A2S2NKY0-F1
#
_cell.length_a   1.000
_cell.length_b   1.000
_cell.length_c   1.000
_cell.angle_alpha   90.00
_cell.angle_beta   90.00
_cell.angle_gamma   90.00
#
_symmetry.space_group_name_H-M   'P 1'
#
loop_
_entity.id
_entity.type
_entity.pdbx_description
1 polymer ?
#
loop_
_entity_poly.entity_id
_entity_poly.type
_entity_poly.pdbx_seq_one_letter_code
_entity_poly.pdbx_strand_id
1 'polypeptide(L)'
;AVTNFYTVVNKILNLYVPTMKNFKYNYPPWFDRNLRTLIKEKRIAHTEYKNNRSQTSYMKFSELRSKCKYFSKRCRNQYLSNVQNNLTTNPRGFWKYIKNKRNNNELPTIMYYNNVRYENSDNVCNAFADYFSSMYISPNSIIAPNPTNS
;
A
#
# COMPACT_ATOMS: atom_id res chain seq x y z
N ALA A 1 -30.55 -27.10 -16.61
CA ALA A 1 -30.58 -27.25 -15.13
C ALA A 1 -29.66 -26.23 -14.44
N VAL A 2 -28.35 -26.25 -14.71
CA VAL A 2 -27.35 -25.35 -14.08
C VAL A 2 -27.65 -23.85 -14.29
N THR A 3 -28.12 -23.47 -15.48
CA THR A 3 -28.48 -22.08 -15.80
C THR A 3 -29.61 -21.54 -14.93
N ASN A 4 -30.62 -22.35 -14.63
CA ASN A 4 -31.78 -21.96 -13.83
C ASN A 4 -31.43 -21.80 -12.33
N PHE A 5 -30.44 -22.56 -11.85
CA PHE A 5 -29.92 -22.38 -10.51
C PHE A 5 -29.25 -21.00 -10.37
N TYR A 6 -28.36 -20.65 -11.30
CA TYR A 6 -27.66 -19.36 -11.26
C TYR A 6 -28.60 -18.15 -11.45
N THR A 7 -29.68 -18.27 -12.23
CA THR A 7 -30.65 -17.18 -12.38
C THR A 7 -31.37 -16.87 -11.07
N VAL A 8 -31.84 -17.90 -10.36
CA VAL A 8 -32.51 -17.74 -9.06
C VAL A 8 -31.55 -17.18 -8.02
N VAL A 9 -30.34 -17.74 -7.94
CA VAL A 9 -29.32 -17.28 -7.00
C VAL A 9 -28.92 -15.82 -7.26
N ASN A 10 -28.63 -15.45 -8.52
CA ASN A 10 -28.26 -14.07 -8.86
C ASN A 10 -29.41 -13.08 -8.61
N LYS A 11 -30.66 -13.50 -8.79
CA LYS A 11 -31.84 -12.66 -8.48
C LYS A 11 -31.91 -12.34 -6.99
N ILE A 12 -31.71 -13.35 -6.13
CA ILE A 12 -31.68 -13.17 -4.67
C ILE A 12 -30.49 -12.28 -4.27
N LEU A 13 -29.30 -12.54 -4.81
CA LEU A 13 -28.11 -11.73 -4.52
C LEU A 13 -28.31 -10.27 -4.91
N ASN A 14 -28.89 -9.97 -6.08
CA ASN A 14 -29.15 -8.60 -6.51
C ASN A 14 -30.19 -7.87 -5.67
N LEU A 15 -31.15 -8.58 -5.07
CA LEU A 15 -32.20 -7.98 -4.24
C LEU A 15 -31.72 -7.70 -2.81
N TYR A 16 -30.89 -8.58 -2.25
CA TYR A 16 -30.57 -8.57 -0.83
C TYR A 16 -29.11 -8.24 -0.51
N VAL A 17 -28.20 -8.25 -1.49
CA VAL A 17 -26.79 -7.88 -1.29
C VAL A 17 -26.55 -6.47 -1.81
N PRO A 18 -26.24 -5.49 -0.94
CA PRO A 18 -25.91 -4.14 -1.37
C PRO A 18 -24.66 -4.15 -2.27
N THR A 19 -24.82 -3.75 -3.53
CA THR A 19 -23.68 -3.61 -4.45
C THR A 19 -22.98 -2.28 -4.20
N MET A 20 -21.72 -2.32 -3.79
CA MET A 20 -20.89 -1.12 -3.65
C MET A 20 -20.15 -0.84 -4.95
N LYS A 21 -20.25 0.39 -5.46
CA LYS A 21 -19.40 0.85 -6.55
C LYS A 21 -17.98 1.07 -6.02
N ASN A 22 -17.06 0.18 -6.37
CA ASN A 22 -15.65 0.37 -6.07
C ASN A 22 -15.08 1.47 -6.97
N PHE A 23 -15.06 2.71 -6.47
CA PHE A 23 -14.39 3.80 -7.15
C PHE A 23 -12.88 3.58 -7.08
N LYS A 24 -12.28 3.17 -8.20
CA LYS A 24 -10.82 3.14 -8.34
C LYS A 24 -10.31 4.58 -8.35
N TYR A 25 -9.67 4.98 -7.26
CA TYR A 25 -9.02 6.27 -7.18
C TYR A 25 -7.71 6.21 -7.97
N ASN A 26 -7.71 6.79 -9.18
CA ASN A 26 -6.56 6.75 -10.10
C ASN A 26 -5.38 7.64 -9.68
N TYR A 27 -5.45 8.31 -8.53
CA TYR A 27 -4.37 9.13 -8.03
C TYR A 27 -3.66 8.44 -6.87
N PRO A 28 -2.35 8.65 -6.70
CA PRO A 28 -1.66 8.19 -5.51
C PRO A 28 -2.28 8.76 -4.23
N PRO A 29 -2.21 8.04 -3.10
CA PRO A 29 -2.84 8.42 -1.84
C PRO A 29 -2.34 9.75 -1.26
N TRP A 30 -1.20 10.24 -1.72
CA TRP A 30 -0.59 11.50 -1.30
C TRP A 30 -1.01 12.71 -2.15
N PHE A 31 -1.88 12.55 -3.16
CA PHE A 31 -2.37 13.67 -3.96
C PHE A 31 -3.48 14.43 -3.25
N ASP A 32 -3.31 15.73 -3.07
CA ASP A 32 -4.38 16.62 -2.61
C ASP A 32 -5.30 17.06 -3.78
N ARG A 33 -6.38 17.77 -3.45
CA ARG A 33 -7.31 18.32 -4.46
C ARG A 33 -6.64 19.38 -5.33
N ASN A 34 -5.82 20.24 -4.72
CA ASN A 34 -5.15 21.35 -5.39
C ASN A 34 -4.18 20.87 -6.47
N LEU A 35 -3.32 19.91 -6.16
CA LEU A 35 -2.39 19.30 -7.10
C LEU A 35 -3.11 18.65 -8.29
N ARG A 36 -4.25 17.99 -8.04
CA ARG A 36 -5.08 17.44 -9.12
C ARG A 36 -5.61 18.53 -10.05
N THR A 37 -6.06 19.66 -9.51
CA THR A 37 -6.50 20.82 -10.30
C THR A 37 -5.34 21.40 -11.10
N LEU A 38 -4.19 21.65 -10.47
CA LEU A 38 -3.00 22.17 -11.14
C LEU A 38 -2.52 21.27 -12.28
N ILE A 39 -2.56 19.94 -12.12
CA ILE A 39 -2.19 19.00 -13.18
C ILE A 39 -3.14 19.11 -14.38
N LYS A 40 -4.44 19.26 -14.13
CA LYS A 40 -5.44 19.47 -15.19
C LYS A 40 -5.20 20.80 -15.91
N GLU A 41 -5.05 21.89 -15.17
CA GLU A 41 -4.77 23.22 -15.72
C GLU A 41 -3.48 23.24 -16.53
N LYS A 42 -2.40 22.66 -15.99
CA LYS A 42 -1.12 22.52 -16.69
C LYS A 42 -1.27 21.75 -17.99
N ARG A 43 -2.13 20.71 -18.03
CA ARG A 43 -2.40 19.95 -19.26
C ARG A 43 -3.13 20.80 -20.29
N ILE A 44 -4.15 21.55 -19.87
CA ILE A 44 -4.91 22.47 -20.74
C ILE A 44 -3.98 23.55 -21.31
N ALA A 45 -3.20 24.22 -20.46
CA ALA A 45 -2.26 25.25 -20.88
C ALA A 45 -1.17 24.72 -21.83
N HIS A 46 -0.72 23.47 -21.64
CA HIS A 46 0.23 22.85 -22.56
C HIS A 46 -0.39 22.59 -23.93
N THR A 47 -1.64 22.12 -23.98
CA THR A 47 -2.37 21.96 -25.25
C THR A 47 -2.58 23.30 -25.94
N GLU A 48 -2.98 24.33 -25.18
CA GLU A 48 -3.12 25.71 -25.67
C GLU A 48 -1.81 26.21 -26.30
N TYR A 49 -0.68 26.08 -25.59
CA TYR A 49 0.65 26.43 -26.10
C TYR A 49 1.04 25.63 -27.34
N LYS A 50 0.74 24.33 -27.41
CA LYS A 50 1.03 23.54 -28.61
C LYS A 50 0.27 24.00 -29.84
N ASN A 51 -0.95 24.51 -29.65
CA ASN A 51 -1.81 24.95 -30.75
C ASN A 51 -1.44 26.36 -31.23
N ASN A 52 -1.22 27.31 -30.32
CA ASN A 52 -1.00 28.72 -30.67
C ASN A 52 0.47 29.16 -30.68
N ARG A 53 1.38 28.40 -30.05
CA ARG A 53 2.82 28.68 -29.88
C ARG A 53 3.16 30.12 -29.46
N SER A 54 2.27 30.79 -28.74
CA SER A 54 2.50 32.16 -28.28
C SER A 54 3.38 32.20 -27.03
N GLN A 55 4.07 33.33 -26.83
CA GLN A 55 4.87 33.54 -25.62
C GLN A 55 4.00 33.56 -24.35
N THR A 56 2.80 34.14 -24.43
CA THR A 56 1.86 34.23 -23.30
C THR A 56 1.36 32.85 -22.86
N SER A 57 1.00 31.98 -23.80
CA SER A 57 0.58 30.61 -23.49
C SER A 57 1.74 29.78 -22.95
N TYR A 58 2.96 29.99 -23.44
CA TYR A 58 4.17 29.39 -22.88
C TYR A 58 4.42 29.82 -21.42
N MET A 59 4.35 31.12 -21.14
CA MET A 59 4.54 31.65 -19.77
C MET A 59 3.54 31.02 -18.79
N LYS A 60 2.25 30.98 -19.17
CA LYS A 60 1.20 30.33 -18.37
C LYS A 60 1.46 28.85 -18.14
N PHE A 61 1.85 28.11 -19.19
CA PHE A 61 2.23 26.70 -19.06
C PHE A 61 3.45 26.51 -18.14
N SER A 62 4.48 27.35 -18.28
CA SER A 62 5.71 27.31 -17.49
C SER A 62 5.44 27.58 -16.00
N GLU A 63 4.60 28.57 -15.71
CA GLU A 63 4.15 28.87 -14.35
C GLU A 63 3.41 27.68 -13.72
N LEU A 64 2.42 27.13 -14.43
CA LEU A 64 1.65 25.97 -13.96
C LEU A 64 2.53 24.73 -13.78
N ARG A 65 3.52 24.53 -14.65
CA ARG A 65 4.51 23.44 -14.50
C ARG A 65 5.34 23.62 -13.23
N SER A 66 5.76 24.83 -12.94
CA SER A 66 6.52 25.17 -11.72
C SER A 66 5.68 24.95 -10.46
N LYS A 67 4.42 25.42 -10.45
CA LYS A 67 3.46 25.15 -9.37
C LYS A 67 3.23 23.65 -9.17
N CYS A 68 3.01 22.88 -10.25
CA CYS A 68 2.86 21.42 -10.16
C CYS A 68 4.08 20.76 -9.50
N LYS A 69 5.30 21.14 -9.89
CA LYS A 69 6.54 20.60 -9.32
C LYS A 69 6.64 20.89 -7.82
N TYR A 70 6.39 22.14 -7.43
CA TYR A 70 6.40 22.56 -6.03
C TYR A 70 5.36 21.79 -5.19
N PHE A 71 4.09 21.80 -5.61
CA PHE A 71 3.02 21.14 -4.86
C PHE A 71 3.16 19.62 -4.83
N SER A 72 3.68 18.99 -5.89
CA SER A 72 3.98 17.55 -5.87
C SER A 72 4.98 17.19 -4.78
N LYS A 73 6.08 17.97 -4.69
CA LYS A 73 7.10 17.77 -3.66
C LYS A 73 6.52 18.00 -2.26
N ARG A 74 5.77 19.09 -2.08
CA ARG A 74 5.11 19.44 -0.81
C ARG A 74 4.18 18.32 -0.32
N CYS A 75 3.25 17.87 -1.17
CA CYS A 75 2.27 16.85 -0.82
C CYS A 75 2.94 15.51 -0.48
N ARG A 76 3.97 15.13 -1.25
CA ARG A 76 4.75 13.93 -0.97
C ARG A 76 5.46 14.01 0.38
N ASN A 77 6.13 15.13 0.67
CA ASN A 77 6.85 15.32 1.93
C ASN A 77 5.88 15.32 3.12
N GLN A 78 4.75 16.00 3.00
CA GLN A 78 3.71 16.01 4.03
C GLN A 78 3.17 14.60 4.29
N TYR A 79 2.90 13.83 3.23
CA TYR A 79 2.48 12.44 3.36
C TYR A 79 3.53 11.57 4.06
N LEU A 80 4.81 11.69 3.70
CA LEU A 80 5.89 10.93 4.34
C LEU A 80 6.04 11.29 5.82
N SER A 81 6.01 12.59 6.14
CA SER A 81 6.02 13.07 7.52
C SER A 81 4.85 12.50 8.32
N ASN A 82 3.65 12.49 7.75
CA ASN A 82 2.48 11.88 8.39
C ASN A 82 2.64 10.37 8.59
N VAL A 83 3.21 9.65 7.62
CA VAL A 83 3.46 8.19 7.76
C VAL A 83 4.49 7.92 8.87
N GLN A 84 5.52 8.74 8.98
CA GLN A 84 6.57 8.60 9.99
C GLN A 84 6.06 8.95 11.40
N ASN A 85 5.39 10.09 11.55
CA ASN A 85 4.90 10.57 12.84
C ASN A 85 3.78 9.68 13.41
N ASN A 86 2.99 9.04 12.54
CA ASN A 86 1.92 8.13 12.94
C ASN A 86 2.34 6.65 12.90
N LEU A 87 3.64 6.34 12.97
CA LEU A 87 4.12 4.95 12.95
C LEU A 87 3.57 4.16 14.14
N THR A 88 3.60 4.75 15.33
CA THR A 88 3.16 4.11 16.59
C THR A 88 1.63 4.11 16.72
N THR A 89 0.97 5.19 16.30
CA THR A 89 -0.49 5.35 16.41
C THR A 89 -1.26 4.69 15.26
N ASN A 90 -0.65 4.58 14.08
CA ASN A 90 -1.23 3.97 12.88
C ASN A 90 -0.19 3.13 12.10
N PRO A 91 0.26 2.00 12.67
CA PRO A 91 1.23 1.12 12.01
C PRO A 91 0.71 0.58 10.66
N ARG A 92 -0.61 0.44 10.50
CA ARG A 92 -1.23 0.02 9.23
C ARG A 92 -0.89 0.96 8.08
N GLY A 93 -0.86 2.28 8.32
CA GLY A 93 -0.51 3.29 7.33
C GLY A 93 0.93 3.15 6.83
N PHE A 94 1.86 2.92 7.75
CA PHE A 94 3.26 2.65 7.44
C PHE A 94 3.44 1.37 6.63
N TRP A 95 2.87 0.25 7.08
CA TRP A 95 2.99 -1.01 6.36
C TRP A 95 2.34 -0.96 4.97
N LYS A 96 1.24 -0.21 4.82
CA LYS A 96 0.66 0.07 3.50
C LYS A 96 1.61 0.87 2.61
N TYR A 97 2.31 1.86 3.14
CA TYR A 97 3.33 2.61 2.40
C TYR A 97 4.49 1.70 1.95
N ILE A 98 5.04 0.89 2.85
CA ILE A 98 6.11 -0.07 2.54
C ILE A 98 5.67 -1.08 1.50
N LYS A 99 4.46 -1.65 1.66
CA LYS A 99 3.88 -2.59 0.71
C LYS A 99 3.74 -1.97 -0.68
N ASN A 100 3.25 -0.74 -0.78
CA ASN A 100 3.11 -0.05 -2.07
C ASN A 100 4.46 0.30 -2.71
N LYS A 101 5.55 0.36 -1.94
CA LYS A 101 6.91 0.61 -2.44
C LYS A 101 7.60 -0.68 -2.91
N ARG A 102 7.21 -1.82 -2.36
CA ARG A 102 7.71 -3.14 -2.76
C ARG A 102 6.97 -3.54 -4.05
N ASN A 103 7.60 -3.33 -5.20
CA ASN A 103 6.98 -3.64 -6.51
C ASN A 103 6.66 -5.14 -6.68
N ASN A 104 7.26 -6.02 -5.88
CA ASN A 104 7.07 -7.47 -5.96
C ASN A 104 6.62 -8.04 -4.59
N ASN A 105 5.64 -8.95 -4.64
CA ASN A 105 5.28 -9.83 -3.51
C ASN A 105 6.34 -10.92 -3.25
N GLU A 106 7.47 -10.88 -3.95
CA GLU A 106 8.56 -11.82 -3.78
C GLU A 106 9.19 -11.63 -2.40
N LEU A 107 9.58 -12.76 -1.81
CA LEU A 107 10.43 -12.75 -0.63
C LEU A 107 11.81 -12.18 -1.02
N PRO A 108 12.49 -11.49 -0.10
CA PRO A 108 13.90 -11.13 -0.29
C PRO A 108 14.71 -12.32 -0.79
N THR A 109 15.47 -12.14 -1.86
CA THR A 109 16.41 -13.16 -2.38
C THR A 109 17.48 -13.53 -1.35
N ILE A 110 17.70 -12.65 -0.37
CA ILE A 110 18.70 -12.79 0.69
C ILE A 110 18.02 -12.47 2.02
N MET A 111 18.16 -13.36 3.00
CA MET A 111 17.70 -13.18 4.37
C MET A 111 18.84 -13.38 5.37
N TYR A 112 18.69 -12.80 6.57
CA TYR A 112 19.66 -12.91 7.64
C TYR A 112 19.01 -13.44 8.92
N TYR A 113 19.65 -14.40 9.57
CA TYR A 113 19.29 -14.89 10.90
C TYR A 113 20.57 -15.21 11.68
N ASN A 114 20.69 -14.74 12.92
CA ASN A 114 21.90 -14.86 13.75
C ASN A 114 23.21 -14.45 13.02
N ASN A 115 23.18 -13.33 12.29
CA ASN A 115 24.28 -12.84 11.45
C ASN A 115 24.72 -13.78 10.30
N VAL A 116 23.97 -14.85 10.03
CA VAL A 116 24.19 -15.76 8.89
C VAL A 116 23.32 -15.32 7.71
N ARG A 117 23.90 -15.33 6.51
CA ARG A 117 23.25 -14.97 5.24
C ARG A 117 22.69 -16.22 4.57
N TYR A 118 21.42 -16.17 4.18
CA TYR A 118 20.70 -17.27 3.52
C TYR A 118 20.16 -16.79 2.16
N GLU A 119 20.39 -17.57 1.10
CA GLU A 119 19.94 -17.25 -0.27
C GLU A 119 19.12 -18.37 -0.93
N ASN A 120 19.28 -19.60 -0.44
CA ASN A 120 18.53 -20.75 -0.93
C ASN A 120 17.21 -20.85 -0.14
N SER A 121 16.10 -21.09 -0.85
CA SER A 121 14.77 -21.23 -0.27
C SER A 121 14.70 -22.27 0.86
N ASP A 122 15.40 -23.39 0.73
CA ASP A 122 15.37 -24.47 1.72
C ASP A 122 16.07 -24.03 3.01
N ASN A 123 17.22 -23.36 2.88
CA ASN A 123 17.95 -22.85 4.03
C ASN A 123 17.20 -21.70 4.72
N VAL A 124 16.49 -20.87 3.96
CA VAL A 124 15.60 -19.84 4.51
C VAL A 124 14.45 -20.49 5.29
N CYS A 125 13.81 -21.52 4.75
CA CYS A 125 12.75 -22.26 5.44
C CYS A 125 13.25 -22.90 6.74
N ASN A 126 14.42 -23.53 6.72
CA ASN A 126 15.03 -24.11 7.92
C ASN A 126 15.35 -23.03 8.98
N ALA A 127 15.90 -21.88 8.57
CA ALA A 127 16.16 -20.77 9.49
C ALA A 127 14.85 -20.25 10.13
N PHE A 128 13.75 -20.20 9.38
CA PHE A 128 12.43 -19.90 9.97
C PHE A 128 11.97 -20.97 10.95
N ALA A 129 12.13 -22.26 10.61
CA ALA A 129 11.76 -23.37 11.49
C ALA A 129 12.56 -23.33 12.81
N ASP A 130 13.87 -23.08 12.74
CA ASP A 130 14.75 -22.92 13.90
C ASP A 130 14.33 -21.73 14.77
N TYR A 131 14.06 -20.58 14.13
CA TYR A 131 13.57 -19.40 14.86
C TYR A 131 12.24 -19.67 15.56
N PHE A 132 11.24 -20.19 14.85
CA PHE A 132 9.92 -20.41 15.43
C PHE A 132 9.94 -21.52 16.48
N SER A 133 10.70 -22.60 16.27
CA SER A 133 10.87 -23.65 17.28
C SER A 133 11.45 -23.09 18.59
N SER A 134 12.41 -22.16 18.49
CA SER A 134 12.99 -21.49 19.67
C SER A 134 12.03 -20.58 20.43
N MET A 135 10.97 -20.09 19.78
CA MET A 135 9.94 -19.27 20.42
C MET A 135 8.92 -20.11 21.20
N TYR A 136 8.85 -21.42 20.93
CA TYR A 136 7.99 -22.31 21.70
C TYR A 136 8.70 -22.74 22.98
N ILE A 137 8.02 -22.54 24.11
CA ILE A 137 8.46 -23.05 25.40
C ILE A 137 8.38 -24.59 25.34
N SER A 138 9.48 -25.27 25.69
CA SER A 138 9.48 -26.72 25.79
C SER A 138 8.42 -27.18 26.81
N PRO A 139 7.64 -28.26 26.51
CA PRO A 139 6.59 -28.76 27.40
C PRO A 139 7.06 -29.08 28.84
N ASN A 140 8.37 -29.23 29.05
CA ASN A 140 8.97 -29.60 30.32
C ASN A 140 9.06 -28.45 31.35
N SER A 141 8.66 -27.22 31.02
CA SER A 141 8.67 -26.10 31.99
C SER A 141 7.30 -25.80 32.61
N ILE A 142 6.27 -26.59 32.31
CA ILE A 142 5.01 -26.53 33.07
C ILE A 142 5.21 -27.39 34.31
N ILE A 143 5.65 -26.77 35.40
CA ILE A 143 5.56 -27.37 36.74
C ILE A 143 4.07 -27.63 36.98
N ALA A 144 3.65 -28.89 36.88
CA ALA A 144 2.29 -29.28 37.20
C ALA A 144 1.98 -28.82 38.64
N PRO A 145 0.81 -28.22 38.89
CA PRO A 145 0.42 -27.88 40.25
C PRO A 145 0.31 -29.18 41.05
N ASN A 146 1.02 -29.25 42.18
CA ASN A 146 0.94 -30.37 43.11
C ASN A 146 -0.53 -30.63 43.48
N PRO A 147 -1.01 -31.89 43.44
CA PRO A 147 -2.32 -32.22 43.97
C PRO A 147 -2.31 -31.94 45.47
N THR A 148 -3.14 -30.99 45.90
CA THR A 148 -3.44 -30.74 47.31
C THR A 148 -4.04 -32.00 47.91
N ASN A 149 -3.32 -32.61 48.87
CA ASN A 149 -3.87 -33.64 49.73
C ASN A 149 -4.96 -33.02 50.64
N SER A 150 -6.07 -33.77 50.70
CA SER A 150 -7.21 -33.75 51.65
C SER A 150 -7.17 -32.78 52.82
#